data_AF-A0A4R2HQ86-F1
#
_entry.id   AF-A0A4R2HQ86-F1
#
_cell.length_a   1.000
_cell.length_b   1.000
_cell.length_c   1.000
_cell.angle_alpha   90.00
_cell.angle_beta   90.00
_cell.angle_gamma   90.00
#
_symmetry.space_group_name_H-M   'P 1'
#
loop_
_entity.id
_entity.type
_entity.pdbx_description
1 polymer ?
#
loop_
_entity_poly.entity_id
_entity_poly.type
_entity_poly.pdbx_seq_one_letter_code
_entity_poly.pdbx_strand_id
1 'polypeptide(L)'
;MTGQSAARGGGKAILESRRRANQTRKAAGPSTKLLSLGTVAPDPRVDANGRIVKTRAYDLGSPPPLLPGDAAGHLVQGLDRDATVGFVLGHLGDSFRIKPVRPAIRRVLEWLEQFPGDSWEERWLSSGADSAPRAWRSAVVGSDEALQRKIGYAANALMAGRVLRPSYGWQLESRAGAHLPAKMLTVNDPEAAARLRALPTYRDALLRHQFDAEGCLSRVMIRTGRRLDQLEGEQLLHYADVVKTSGRHRREHLAWELMVALGPFAGEPATLRAAWSAKGNTRQHSAATLVDRYGIPPSGVRDVLVDYLSEIKAGMDYGSLQGLAYRLARLFWWEVLQINPDQKDLRLAPVTAATWWLWRSPPAPFVGQC
;
A
#
# COMPACT_ATOMS: atom_id res chain seq x y z
N MET A 1 -29.53 5.13 -39.21
CA MET A 1 -30.28 4.00 -38.65
C MET A 1 -29.37 2.78 -38.70
N THR A 2 -28.61 2.56 -37.63
CA THR A 2 -28.74 1.47 -36.63
C THR A 2 -28.03 0.18 -37.04
N GLY A 3 -26.82 0.02 -36.50
CA GLY A 3 -26.11 -1.26 -36.39
C GLY A 3 -25.27 -1.26 -35.12
N GLN A 4 -25.86 -1.72 -34.01
CA GLN A 4 -25.26 -1.71 -32.68
C GLN A 4 -25.15 -3.14 -32.14
N SER A 5 -23.96 -3.48 -31.64
CA SER A 5 -23.69 -4.35 -30.49
C SER A 5 -24.02 -5.85 -30.57
N ALA A 6 -23.05 -6.66 -31.01
CA ALA A 6 -22.98 -8.10 -30.72
C ALA A 6 -21.54 -8.55 -30.44
N ALA A 7 -20.88 -8.01 -29.40
CA ALA A 7 -19.54 -8.48 -29.00
C ALA A 7 -19.23 -8.44 -27.48
N ARG A 8 -20.19 -8.09 -26.61
CA ARG A 8 -19.96 -7.96 -25.15
C ARG A 8 -20.35 -9.19 -24.29
N GLY A 9 -20.83 -10.28 -24.89
CA GLY A 9 -21.33 -11.46 -24.16
C GLY A 9 -20.31 -12.58 -23.88
N GLY A 10 -19.30 -12.75 -24.75
CA GLY A 10 -18.43 -13.93 -24.71
C GLY A 10 -17.46 -14.01 -23.52
N GLY A 11 -16.94 -12.86 -23.08
CA GLY A 11 -15.95 -12.81 -21.97
C GLY A 11 -16.55 -13.23 -20.62
N LYS A 12 -17.79 -12.83 -20.33
CA LYS A 12 -18.49 -13.23 -19.08
C LYS A 12 -18.80 -14.73 -19.05
N ALA A 13 -19.24 -15.30 -20.17
CA ALA A 13 -19.56 -16.72 -20.27
C ALA A 13 -18.32 -17.62 -20.06
N ILE A 14 -17.15 -17.18 -20.54
CA ILE A 14 -15.87 -17.91 -20.35
C ILE A 14 -15.42 -17.83 -18.88
N LEU A 15 -15.58 -16.68 -18.22
CA LEU A 15 -15.27 -16.50 -16.79
C LEU A 15 -16.18 -17.36 -15.89
N GLU A 16 -17.47 -17.43 -16.20
CA GLU A 16 -18.43 -18.26 -15.45
C GLU A 16 -18.21 -19.76 -15.68
N SER A 17 -17.88 -20.16 -16.91
CA SER A 17 -17.54 -21.55 -17.23
C SER A 17 -16.27 -22.00 -16.52
N ARG A 18 -15.25 -21.13 -16.42
CA ARG A 18 -14.02 -21.40 -15.66
C ARG A 18 -14.27 -21.46 -14.15
N ARG A 19 -15.16 -20.60 -13.61
CA ARG A 19 -15.59 -20.68 -12.20
C ARG A 19 -16.26 -22.01 -11.88
N ARG A 20 -17.15 -22.48 -12.76
CA ARG A 20 -17.82 -23.79 -12.60
C ARG A 20 -16.83 -24.95 -12.69
N ALA A 21 -15.91 -24.94 -13.66
CA ALA A 21 -14.88 -25.98 -13.80
C ALA A 21 -13.92 -26.03 -12.58
N ASN A 22 -13.59 -24.87 -12.01
CA ASN A 22 -12.79 -24.80 -10.78
C ASN A 22 -13.56 -25.29 -9.55
N GLN A 23 -14.87 -25.06 -9.47
CA GLN A 23 -15.73 -25.61 -8.41
C GLN A 23 -15.82 -27.14 -8.48
N THR A 24 -15.97 -27.72 -9.67
CA THR A 24 -15.97 -29.19 -9.83
C THR A 24 -14.62 -29.81 -9.51
N ARG A 25 -13.50 -29.14 -9.83
CA ARG A 25 -12.16 -29.60 -9.46
C ARG A 25 -11.92 -29.57 -7.95
N LYS A 26 -12.53 -28.62 -7.24
CA LYS A 26 -12.50 -28.48 -5.77
C LYS A 26 -13.28 -29.60 -5.05
N ALA A 27 -14.28 -30.19 -5.70
CA ALA A 27 -15.04 -31.31 -5.16
C ALA A 27 -14.36 -32.69 -5.34
N ALA A 28 -13.39 -32.81 -6.26
CA ALA A 28 -12.77 -34.08 -6.63
C ALA A 28 -11.33 -34.27 -6.10
N GLY A 29 -10.75 -33.28 -5.42
CA GLY A 29 -9.41 -33.38 -4.82
C GLY A 29 -9.45 -33.89 -3.38
N PRO A 30 -8.51 -34.75 -2.94
CA PRO A 30 -8.46 -35.19 -1.54
C PRO A 30 -8.28 -33.96 -0.63
N SER A 31 -9.24 -33.76 0.26
CA SER A 31 -9.23 -32.69 1.27
C SER A 31 -8.16 -32.96 2.31
N THR A 32 -6.91 -32.59 2.01
CA THR A 32 -5.86 -32.48 3.03
C THR A 32 -6.29 -31.40 4.01
N LYS A 33 -6.65 -31.80 5.24
CA LYS A 33 -6.93 -30.87 6.35
C LYS A 33 -5.76 -29.87 6.44
N LEU A 34 -5.98 -28.62 6.02
CA LEU A 34 -5.06 -27.52 6.31
C LEU A 34 -4.99 -27.41 7.84
N LEU A 35 -3.86 -27.79 8.41
CA LEU A 35 -3.44 -27.24 9.70
C LEU A 35 -3.42 -25.72 9.49
N SER A 36 -4.27 -24.98 10.19
CA SER A 36 -4.31 -23.53 10.13
C SER A 36 -2.96 -22.99 10.61
N LEU A 37 -2.06 -22.72 9.68
CA LEU A 37 -0.88 -21.90 9.95
C LEU A 37 -1.39 -20.54 10.42
N GLY A 38 -0.92 -20.10 11.58
CA GLY A 38 -1.28 -18.80 12.11
C GLY A 38 -0.86 -17.68 11.14
N THR A 39 -1.74 -16.71 10.93
CA THR A 39 -1.42 -15.47 10.21
C THR A 39 -0.25 -14.76 10.90
N VAL A 40 0.60 -14.08 10.14
CA VAL A 40 1.68 -13.27 10.71
C VAL A 40 1.07 -12.21 11.62
N ALA A 41 1.44 -12.23 12.89
CA ALA A 41 1.00 -11.24 13.85
C ALA A 41 1.48 -9.84 13.43
N PRO A 42 0.63 -8.80 13.54
CA PRO A 42 1.06 -7.44 13.24
C PRO A 42 2.27 -7.02 14.09
N ASP A 43 3.22 -6.30 13.50
CA ASP A 43 4.37 -5.79 14.26
C ASP A 43 3.93 -5.00 15.50
N PRO A 44 4.57 -5.22 16.66
CA PRO A 44 4.21 -4.53 17.88
C PRO A 44 4.43 -3.02 17.70
N ARG A 45 3.50 -2.23 18.26
CA ARG A 45 3.63 -0.76 18.31
C ARG A 45 4.62 -0.27 19.34
N VAL A 46 5.10 -1.16 20.19
CA VAL A 46 6.10 -0.85 21.21
C VAL A 46 7.37 -1.60 20.81
N ASP A 47 8.47 -0.88 20.64
CA ASP A 47 9.75 -1.52 20.39
C ASP A 47 10.27 -2.26 21.63
N ALA A 48 11.37 -2.99 21.50
CA ALA A 48 11.98 -3.74 22.60
C ALA A 48 12.35 -2.87 23.82
N ASN A 49 12.41 -1.53 23.65
CA ASN A 49 12.76 -0.57 24.68
C ASN A 49 11.52 0.13 25.28
N GLY A 50 10.30 -0.36 25.02
CA GLY A 50 9.09 0.25 25.53
C GLY A 50 8.65 1.51 24.79
N ARG A 51 9.30 1.88 23.66
CA ARG A 51 8.97 3.11 22.92
C ARG A 51 7.89 2.85 21.88
N ILE A 52 6.90 3.74 21.84
CA ILE A 52 5.85 3.72 20.83
C ILE A 52 6.45 4.05 19.46
N VAL A 53 6.32 3.11 18.52
CA VAL A 53 6.60 3.28 17.11
C VAL A 53 5.46 4.11 16.51
N LYS A 54 5.65 5.44 16.51
CA LYS A 54 4.68 6.44 16.02
C LYS A 54 4.34 6.32 14.52
N THR A 55 4.97 5.39 13.81
CA THR A 55 5.16 5.46 12.35
C THR A 55 4.31 4.50 11.53
N ARG A 56 3.18 4.01 12.07
CA ARG A 56 2.24 3.19 11.31
C ARG A 56 1.34 4.06 10.45
N ALA A 57 1.52 3.94 9.13
CA ALA A 57 0.56 4.43 8.16
C ALA A 57 -0.80 3.75 8.37
N TYR A 58 -1.88 4.47 8.08
CA TYR A 58 -3.23 3.95 8.29
C TYR A 58 -3.64 2.89 7.27
N ASP A 59 -2.97 2.81 6.13
CA ASP A 59 -3.28 1.89 5.04
C ASP A 59 -2.61 0.52 5.20
N LEU A 60 -1.90 0.28 6.31
CA LEU A 60 -1.25 -0.99 6.62
C LEU A 60 -2.27 -2.15 6.55
N GLY A 61 -1.98 -3.20 5.79
CA GLY A 61 -2.92 -4.31 5.60
C GLY A 61 -4.07 -4.05 4.64
N SER A 62 -4.15 -2.86 4.04
CA SER A 62 -5.26 -2.51 3.15
C SER A 62 -5.06 -3.06 1.73
N PRO A 63 -6.10 -3.60 1.09
CA PRO A 63 -6.01 -4.11 -0.27
C PRO A 63 -5.61 -3.03 -1.27
N PRO A 64 -4.81 -3.33 -2.31
CA PRO A 64 -4.47 -2.37 -3.35
C PRO A 64 -5.71 -1.92 -4.13
N PRO A 65 -5.68 -0.72 -4.73
CA PRO A 65 -6.73 -0.32 -5.66
C PRO A 65 -6.82 -1.32 -6.83
N LEU A 66 -7.98 -1.34 -7.49
CA LEU A 66 -8.19 -2.16 -8.67
C LEU A 66 -7.12 -1.87 -9.72
N LEU A 67 -6.63 -2.94 -10.36
CA LEU A 67 -5.70 -2.82 -11.46
C LEU A 67 -6.36 -2.06 -12.63
N PRO A 68 -5.61 -1.20 -13.34
CA PRO A 68 -6.01 -0.72 -14.66
C PRO A 68 -6.28 -1.90 -15.60
N GLY A 69 -7.26 -1.77 -16.49
CA GLY A 69 -7.68 -2.89 -17.36
C GLY A 69 -6.58 -3.44 -18.29
N ASP A 70 -5.57 -2.63 -18.59
CA ASP A 70 -4.41 -2.98 -19.42
C ASP A 70 -3.16 -3.35 -18.59
N ALA A 71 -3.27 -3.41 -17.26
CA ALA A 71 -2.12 -3.65 -16.41
C ALA A 71 -1.60 -5.09 -16.54
N ALA A 72 -0.28 -5.22 -16.78
CA ALA A 72 0.42 -6.50 -16.83
C ALA A 72 0.25 -7.35 -15.56
N GLY A 73 -0.07 -6.71 -14.43
CA GLY A 73 -0.39 -7.38 -13.17
C GLY A 73 -1.57 -8.36 -13.28
N HIS A 74 -2.53 -8.16 -14.19
CA HIS A 74 -3.67 -9.06 -14.32
C HIS A 74 -3.27 -10.50 -14.66
N LEU A 75 -2.27 -10.67 -15.52
CA LEU A 75 -1.80 -11.99 -15.93
C LEU A 75 -1.17 -12.74 -14.76
N VAL A 76 -0.27 -12.07 -14.04
CA VAL A 76 0.55 -12.72 -13.01
C VAL A 76 -0.26 -13.14 -11.79
N GLN A 77 -1.38 -12.45 -11.49
CA GLN A 77 -2.25 -12.81 -10.37
C GLN A 77 -2.87 -14.21 -10.49
N GLY A 78 -3.04 -14.75 -11.70
CA GLY A 78 -3.63 -16.08 -11.94
C GLY A 78 -2.63 -17.20 -12.22
N LEU A 79 -1.32 -16.92 -12.19
CA LEU A 79 -0.28 -17.90 -12.48
C LEU A 79 0.02 -18.77 -11.27
N ASP A 80 0.37 -20.04 -11.52
CA ASP A 80 0.99 -20.89 -10.49
C ASP A 80 2.39 -20.39 -10.12
N ARG A 81 2.98 -20.98 -9.08
CA ARG A 81 4.28 -20.57 -8.57
C ARG A 81 5.39 -20.61 -9.61
N ASP A 82 5.54 -21.69 -10.37
CA ASP A 82 6.68 -21.83 -11.28
C ASP A 82 6.51 -20.94 -12.53
N ALA A 83 5.28 -20.79 -13.03
CA ALA A 83 4.96 -19.81 -14.05
C ALA A 83 5.19 -18.37 -13.57
N THR A 84 4.86 -18.06 -12.30
CA THR A 84 5.14 -16.75 -11.70
C THR A 84 6.63 -16.48 -11.58
N VAL A 85 7.43 -17.47 -11.15
CA VAL A 85 8.90 -17.34 -11.11
C VAL A 85 9.44 -17.09 -12.52
N GLY A 86 8.98 -17.84 -13.52
CA GLY A 86 9.35 -17.65 -14.92
C GLY A 86 9.02 -16.25 -15.44
N PHE A 87 7.79 -15.79 -15.19
CA PHE A 87 7.31 -14.46 -15.54
C PHE A 87 8.19 -13.36 -14.93
N VAL A 88 8.45 -13.42 -13.63
CA VAL A 88 9.28 -12.42 -12.94
C VAL A 88 10.70 -12.40 -13.49
N LEU A 89 11.30 -13.56 -13.73
CA LEU A 89 12.66 -13.63 -14.30
C LEU A 89 12.72 -13.06 -15.72
N GLY A 90 11.72 -13.35 -16.55
CA GLY A 90 11.63 -12.81 -17.91
C GLY A 90 11.40 -11.30 -17.90
N HIS A 91 10.48 -10.81 -17.07
CA HIS A 91 10.10 -9.39 -16.99
C HIS A 91 11.22 -8.50 -16.47
N LEU A 92 11.93 -8.95 -15.43
CA LEU A 92 12.99 -8.16 -14.81
C LEU A 92 14.31 -8.22 -15.59
N GLY A 93 14.53 -9.26 -16.40
CA GLY A 93 15.75 -9.47 -17.19
C GLY A 93 17.05 -9.37 -16.36
N ASP A 94 18.12 -8.89 -16.98
CA ASP A 94 19.42 -8.68 -16.32
C ASP A 94 19.48 -7.41 -15.44
N SER A 95 18.47 -6.54 -15.52
CA SER A 95 18.37 -5.31 -14.71
C SER A 95 18.32 -5.60 -13.21
N PHE A 96 17.91 -6.80 -12.84
CA PHE A 96 18.05 -7.33 -11.49
C PHE A 96 19.10 -8.46 -11.49
N ARG A 97 19.97 -8.51 -10.48
CA ARG A 97 20.78 -9.71 -10.24
C ARG A 97 19.88 -10.79 -9.63
N ILE A 98 18.98 -11.38 -10.43
CA ILE A 98 17.90 -12.26 -9.93
C ILE A 98 18.35 -13.70 -9.75
N LYS A 99 19.40 -14.15 -10.46
CA LYS A 99 19.93 -15.53 -10.31
C LYS A 99 20.12 -15.96 -8.84
N PRO A 100 20.79 -15.19 -7.96
CA PRO A 100 20.90 -15.53 -6.53
C PRO A 100 19.60 -15.36 -5.73
N VAL A 101 18.60 -14.66 -6.27
CA VAL A 101 17.31 -14.36 -5.61
C VAL A 101 16.21 -15.34 -6.03
N ARG A 102 16.36 -16.08 -7.14
CA ARG A 102 15.37 -17.05 -7.65
C ARG A 102 14.91 -18.06 -6.59
N PRO A 103 15.78 -18.72 -5.81
CA PRO A 103 15.33 -19.63 -4.75
C PRO A 103 14.51 -18.92 -3.67
N ALA A 104 14.86 -17.67 -3.35
CA ALA A 104 14.12 -16.86 -2.38
C ALA A 104 12.75 -16.42 -2.91
N ILE A 105 12.63 -16.09 -4.20
CA ILE A 105 11.32 -15.81 -4.84
C ILE A 105 10.42 -17.04 -4.73
N ARG A 106 10.94 -18.21 -5.11
CA ARG A 106 10.18 -19.46 -5.02
C ARG A 106 9.75 -19.73 -3.58
N ARG A 107 10.63 -19.54 -2.60
CA ARG A 107 10.31 -19.72 -1.19
C ARG A 107 9.20 -18.79 -0.69
N VAL A 108 9.18 -17.53 -1.12
CA VAL A 108 8.08 -16.60 -0.77
C VAL A 108 6.76 -17.09 -1.36
N LEU A 109 6.75 -17.51 -2.62
CA LEU A 109 5.54 -18.00 -3.28
C LEU A 109 5.04 -19.34 -2.70
N GLU A 110 5.94 -20.27 -2.37
CA GLU A 110 5.66 -21.51 -1.62
C GLU A 110 5.00 -21.23 -0.27
N TRP A 111 5.46 -20.18 0.42
CA TRP A 111 4.87 -19.74 1.67
C TRP A 111 3.49 -19.12 1.46
N LEU A 112 3.31 -18.30 0.42
CA LEU A 112 2.02 -17.70 0.08
C LEU A 112 0.95 -18.72 -0.34
N GLU A 113 1.34 -19.83 -0.98
CA GLU A 113 0.43 -20.94 -1.34
C GLU A 113 -0.27 -21.59 -0.14
N GLN A 114 0.22 -21.36 1.08
CA GLN A 114 -0.36 -21.91 2.31
C GLN A 114 -1.55 -21.09 2.82
N PHE A 115 -1.80 -19.90 2.25
CA PHE A 115 -2.87 -18.99 2.64
C PHE A 115 -4.01 -19.00 1.62
N PRO A 116 -5.26 -18.73 2.05
CA PRO A 116 -6.39 -18.65 1.14
C PRO A 116 -6.23 -17.45 0.17
N GLY A 117 -6.75 -17.60 -1.04
CA GLY A 117 -6.75 -16.56 -2.08
C GLY A 117 -6.60 -17.13 -3.48
N ASP A 118 -7.37 -16.57 -4.41
CA ASP A 118 -7.34 -16.91 -5.83
C ASP A 118 -6.24 -16.12 -6.58
N SER A 119 -5.66 -15.11 -5.93
CA SER A 119 -4.55 -14.31 -6.43
C SER A 119 -3.37 -14.22 -5.45
N TRP A 120 -2.19 -13.86 -5.94
CA TRP A 120 -1.02 -13.63 -5.08
C TRP A 120 -1.24 -12.48 -4.09
N GLU A 121 -1.97 -11.44 -4.50
CA GLU A 121 -2.33 -10.32 -3.63
C GLU A 121 -3.29 -10.72 -2.51
N GLU A 122 -4.30 -11.54 -2.81
CA GLU A 122 -5.21 -12.07 -1.79
C GLU A 122 -4.47 -12.96 -0.78
N ARG A 123 -3.53 -13.79 -1.27
CA ARG A 123 -2.69 -14.62 -0.39
C ARG A 123 -1.75 -13.78 0.47
N TRP A 124 -1.18 -12.72 -0.11
CA TRP A 124 -0.34 -11.76 0.61
C TRP A 124 -1.09 -11.08 1.76
N LEU A 125 -2.30 -10.60 1.50
CA LEU A 125 -3.16 -10.00 2.54
C LEU A 125 -3.60 -11.03 3.57
N SER A 126 -4.04 -12.21 3.13
CA SER A 126 -4.48 -13.30 4.01
C SER A 126 -3.36 -13.83 4.90
N SER A 127 -2.10 -13.69 4.47
CA SER A 127 -0.94 -14.07 5.28
C SER A 127 -0.70 -13.16 6.49
N GLY A 128 -1.25 -11.93 6.50
CA GLY A 128 -0.95 -10.90 7.51
C GLY A 128 0.38 -10.17 7.29
N ALA A 129 1.18 -10.55 6.28
CA ALA A 129 2.49 -9.94 6.01
C ALA A 129 2.42 -8.44 5.74
N ASP A 130 1.36 -7.96 5.08
CA ASP A 130 1.17 -6.54 4.79
C ASP A 130 1.01 -5.69 6.06
N SER A 131 0.52 -6.30 7.15
CA SER A 131 0.38 -5.69 8.48
C SER A 131 1.61 -5.88 9.38
N ALA A 132 2.63 -6.59 8.88
CA ALA A 132 3.83 -6.97 9.63
C ALA A 132 5.12 -6.74 8.81
N PRO A 133 5.40 -5.51 8.34
CA PRO A 133 6.59 -5.19 7.51
C PRO A 133 7.95 -5.60 8.10
N ARG A 134 8.05 -5.82 9.42
CA ARG A 134 9.28 -6.27 10.09
C ARG A 134 9.29 -7.78 10.34
N ALA A 135 8.20 -8.34 10.86
CA ALA A 135 8.13 -9.75 11.27
C ALA A 135 7.85 -10.73 10.12
N TRP A 136 7.30 -10.29 8.98
CA TRP A 136 6.88 -11.24 7.93
C TRP A 136 8.03 -12.11 7.40
N ARG A 137 9.27 -11.60 7.35
CA ARG A 137 10.43 -12.36 6.83
C ARG A 137 10.76 -13.56 7.71
N SER A 138 10.68 -13.40 9.04
CA SER A 138 10.95 -14.51 9.95
C SER A 138 9.85 -15.56 9.91
N ALA A 139 8.62 -15.20 9.54
CA ALA A 139 7.55 -16.17 9.28
C ALA A 139 7.82 -17.05 8.04
N VAL A 140 8.66 -16.60 7.09
CA VAL A 140 9.01 -17.36 5.87
C VAL A 140 10.20 -18.30 6.10
N VAL A 141 11.22 -17.86 6.85
CA VAL A 141 12.52 -18.56 6.94
C VAL A 141 13.08 -18.70 8.36
N GLY A 142 12.34 -18.31 9.40
CA GLY A 142 12.83 -18.31 10.78
C GLY A 142 13.75 -17.13 11.09
N SER A 143 14.52 -17.23 12.18
CA SER A 143 15.36 -16.14 12.71
C SER A 143 16.69 -15.89 11.96
N ASP A 144 17.03 -16.69 10.95
CA ASP A 144 18.27 -16.51 10.17
C ASP A 144 18.26 -15.20 9.38
N GLU A 145 19.08 -14.24 9.80
CA GLU A 145 19.16 -12.90 9.21
C GLU A 145 19.62 -12.91 7.74
N ALA A 146 20.51 -13.83 7.37
CA ALA A 146 21.02 -13.92 6.00
C ALA A 146 19.93 -14.42 5.05
N LEU A 147 19.13 -15.39 5.48
CA LEU A 147 17.96 -15.84 4.75
C LEU A 147 16.89 -14.74 4.69
N GLN A 148 16.58 -14.08 5.82
CA GLN A 148 15.60 -12.98 5.83
C GLN A 148 16.00 -11.83 4.88
N ARG A 149 17.29 -11.52 4.75
CA ARG A 149 17.79 -10.53 3.79
C ARG A 149 17.52 -10.95 2.34
N LYS A 150 17.72 -12.23 2.02
CA LYS A 150 17.38 -12.80 0.70
C LYS A 150 15.87 -12.73 0.43
N ILE A 151 15.05 -13.00 1.44
CA ILE A 151 13.59 -12.83 1.35
C ILE A 151 13.20 -11.36 1.09
N GLY A 152 13.89 -10.39 1.70
CA GLY A 152 13.71 -8.98 1.38
C GLY A 152 14.03 -8.64 -0.09
N TYR A 153 15.09 -9.21 -0.65
CA TYR A 153 15.39 -9.06 -2.09
C TYR A 153 14.34 -9.73 -2.97
N ALA A 154 13.80 -10.88 -2.56
CA ALA A 154 12.72 -11.55 -3.27
C ALA A 154 11.44 -10.70 -3.30
N ALA A 155 11.07 -10.07 -2.18
CA ALA A 155 9.93 -9.13 -2.16
C ALA A 155 10.13 -7.95 -3.12
N ASN A 156 11.35 -7.39 -3.18
CA ASN A 156 11.66 -6.32 -4.12
C ASN A 156 11.50 -6.79 -5.59
N ALA A 157 11.91 -8.02 -5.90
CA ALA A 157 11.71 -8.60 -7.23
C ALA A 157 10.23 -8.86 -7.53
N LEU A 158 9.45 -9.36 -6.57
CA LEU A 158 8.01 -9.60 -6.72
C LEU A 158 7.23 -8.30 -6.91
N MET A 159 7.59 -7.21 -6.22
CA MET A 159 7.01 -5.88 -6.45
C MET A 159 7.37 -5.33 -7.83
N ALA A 160 8.65 -5.40 -8.21
CA ALA A 160 9.12 -4.94 -9.52
C ALA A 160 8.53 -5.75 -10.68
N GLY A 161 8.25 -7.05 -10.45
CA GLY A 161 7.57 -7.96 -11.36
C GLY A 161 6.05 -7.91 -11.29
N ARG A 162 5.46 -6.90 -10.62
CA ARG A 162 4.00 -6.67 -10.54
C ARG A 162 3.19 -7.80 -9.89
N VAL A 163 3.83 -8.66 -9.10
CA VAL A 163 3.17 -9.76 -8.37
C VAL A 163 2.52 -9.25 -7.09
N LEU A 164 3.23 -8.39 -6.34
CA LEU A 164 2.78 -7.88 -5.05
C LEU A 164 2.64 -6.35 -5.11
N ARG A 165 1.53 -5.85 -4.56
CA ARG A 165 1.27 -4.41 -4.39
C ARG A 165 0.98 -4.05 -2.92
N PRO A 166 1.99 -4.15 -2.03
CA PRO A 166 1.79 -3.91 -0.60
C PRO A 166 1.27 -2.50 -0.30
N SER A 167 0.69 -2.28 0.87
CA SER A 167 0.31 -0.95 1.35
C SER A 167 1.50 0.02 1.39
N TYR A 168 1.25 1.33 1.33
CA TYR A 168 2.31 2.32 1.47
C TYR A 168 2.96 2.25 2.84
N GLY A 169 2.18 1.99 3.90
CA GLY A 169 2.71 1.67 5.22
C GLY A 169 3.76 0.59 5.21
N TRP A 170 3.44 -0.55 4.60
CA TRP A 170 4.38 -1.65 4.47
C TRP A 170 5.62 -1.22 3.68
N GLN A 171 5.46 -0.52 2.56
CA GLN A 171 6.58 -0.07 1.71
C GLN A 171 7.50 0.93 2.42
N LEU A 172 6.94 1.80 3.27
CA LEU A 172 7.69 2.79 4.06
C LEU A 172 8.44 2.16 5.24
N GLU A 173 7.96 1.03 5.77
CA GLU A 173 8.55 0.33 6.91
C GLU A 173 9.48 -0.82 6.53
N SER A 174 9.17 -1.58 5.48
CA SER A 174 9.92 -2.77 5.06
C SER A 174 11.34 -2.45 4.54
N ARG A 175 11.72 -1.16 4.47
CA ARG A 175 13.01 -0.66 3.96
C ARG A 175 13.42 -1.38 2.66
N ALA A 176 12.72 -1.08 1.57
CA ALA A 176 13.12 -1.53 0.25
C ALA A 176 14.59 -1.22 -0.03
N GLY A 177 15.27 -2.09 -0.78
CA GLY A 177 16.68 -1.87 -1.12
C GLY A 177 16.86 -0.56 -1.90
N ALA A 178 17.97 0.13 -1.69
CA ALA A 178 18.23 1.46 -2.27
C ALA A 178 18.07 1.52 -3.81
N HIS A 179 18.22 0.39 -4.50
CA HIS A 179 18.09 0.31 -5.95
C HIS A 179 16.68 -0.03 -6.45
N LEU A 180 15.74 -0.42 -5.58
CA LEU A 180 14.38 -0.76 -6.03
C LEU A 180 13.72 0.41 -6.77
N PRO A 181 13.77 1.67 -6.29
CA PRO A 181 13.09 2.77 -6.97
C PRO A 181 13.51 2.94 -8.43
N ALA A 182 14.82 3.10 -8.66
CA ALA A 182 15.36 3.28 -10.00
C ALA A 182 15.02 2.11 -10.93
N LYS A 183 15.09 0.88 -10.41
CA LYS A 183 14.78 -0.33 -11.18
C LYS A 183 13.29 -0.48 -11.47
N MET A 184 12.43 -0.12 -10.52
CA MET A 184 10.98 -0.15 -10.69
C MET A 184 10.56 0.68 -11.90
N LEU A 185 11.11 1.90 -11.99
CA LEU A 185 10.89 2.82 -13.12
C LEU A 185 11.44 2.22 -14.42
N THR A 186 12.73 1.86 -14.45
CA THR A 186 13.38 1.37 -15.68
C THR A 186 12.76 0.08 -16.23
N VAL A 187 12.36 -0.86 -15.38
CA VAL A 187 11.81 -2.14 -15.85
C VAL A 187 10.38 -2.01 -16.33
N ASN A 188 9.57 -1.16 -15.69
CA ASN A 188 8.14 -1.10 -15.96
C ASN A 188 7.73 0.03 -16.90
N ASP A 189 8.59 1.03 -17.11
CA ASP A 189 8.35 2.13 -18.02
C ASP A 189 9.69 2.78 -18.47
N PRO A 190 10.54 2.04 -19.23
CA PRO A 190 11.89 2.47 -19.57
C PRO A 190 11.93 3.80 -20.33
N GLU A 191 11.00 4.00 -21.26
CA GLU A 191 10.94 5.21 -22.07
C GLU A 191 10.52 6.43 -21.25
N ALA A 192 9.46 6.32 -20.45
CA ALA A 192 9.05 7.44 -19.59
C ALA A 192 10.09 7.71 -18.50
N ALA A 193 10.75 6.68 -17.97
CA ALA A 193 11.85 6.85 -17.02
C ALA A 193 13.03 7.60 -17.64
N ALA A 194 13.41 7.28 -18.89
CA ALA A 194 14.45 7.99 -19.61
C ALA A 194 14.06 9.46 -19.87
N ARG A 195 12.82 9.73 -20.32
CA ARG A 195 12.32 11.10 -20.50
C ARG A 195 12.30 11.87 -19.18
N LEU A 196 11.83 11.26 -18.10
CA LEU A 196 11.79 11.88 -16.76
C LEU A 196 13.20 12.28 -16.28
N ARG A 197 14.19 11.40 -16.46
CA ARG A 197 15.59 11.68 -16.10
C ARG A 197 16.28 12.70 -17.00
N ALA A 198 15.78 12.89 -18.22
CA ALA A 198 16.28 13.90 -19.16
C ALA A 198 15.75 15.32 -18.87
N LEU A 199 14.68 15.46 -18.09
CA LEU A 199 14.11 16.76 -17.73
C LEU A 199 15.15 17.64 -17.01
N PRO A 200 15.26 18.94 -17.34
CA PRO A 200 16.13 19.88 -16.63
C PRO A 200 15.88 19.88 -15.11
N THR A 201 14.60 19.90 -14.71
CA THR A 201 14.17 19.84 -13.31
C THR A 201 14.72 18.61 -12.57
N TYR A 202 14.90 17.47 -13.25
CA TYR A 202 15.53 16.29 -12.65
C TYR A 202 17.05 16.45 -12.56
N ARG A 203 17.68 16.85 -13.68
CA ARG A 203 19.13 16.94 -13.81
C ARG A 203 19.76 17.98 -12.89
N ASP A 204 19.07 19.10 -12.68
CA ASP A 204 19.54 20.21 -11.84
C ASP A 204 19.26 19.98 -10.34
N ALA A 205 18.42 18.99 -10.01
CA ALA A 205 18.11 18.65 -8.63
C ALA A 205 19.27 17.92 -7.94
N LEU A 206 19.43 18.16 -6.63
CA LEU A 206 20.35 17.40 -5.79
C LEU A 206 20.06 15.90 -5.86
N LEU A 207 21.10 15.07 -5.84
CA LEU A 207 21.00 13.60 -5.88
C LEU A 207 20.02 13.03 -4.83
N ARG A 208 19.95 13.64 -3.65
CA ARG A 208 19.00 13.25 -2.60
C ARG A 208 17.55 13.50 -3.01
N HIS A 209 17.26 14.62 -3.66
CA HIS A 209 15.92 14.92 -4.15
C HIS A 209 15.54 14.01 -5.30
N GLN A 210 16.48 13.70 -6.21
CA GLN A 210 16.27 12.70 -7.26
C GLN A 210 15.89 11.34 -6.65
N PHE A 211 16.64 10.89 -5.64
CA PHE A 211 16.35 9.64 -4.92
C PHE A 211 14.99 9.65 -4.23
N ASP A 212 14.64 10.75 -3.53
CA ASP A 212 13.35 10.90 -2.89
C ASP A 212 12.19 10.91 -3.92
N ALA A 213 12.40 11.54 -5.08
CA ALA A 213 11.42 11.61 -6.17
C ALA A 213 11.18 10.24 -6.83
N GLU A 214 12.23 9.54 -7.24
CA GLU A 214 12.08 8.18 -7.77
C GLU A 214 11.51 7.22 -6.73
N GLY A 215 11.90 7.39 -5.45
CA GLY A 215 11.33 6.64 -4.34
C GLY A 215 9.82 6.86 -4.19
N CYS A 216 9.35 8.10 -4.30
CA CYS A 216 7.93 8.43 -4.32
C CYS A 216 7.22 7.76 -5.49
N LEU A 217 7.70 7.98 -6.73
CA LEU A 217 7.07 7.46 -7.94
C LEU A 217 7.03 5.94 -7.96
N SER A 218 8.13 5.29 -7.56
CA SER A 218 8.19 3.83 -7.44
C SER A 218 7.13 3.28 -6.49
N ARG A 219 6.91 3.91 -5.33
CA ARG A 219 5.89 3.43 -4.38
C ARG A 219 4.48 3.57 -4.95
N VAL A 220 4.18 4.70 -5.59
CA VAL A 220 2.89 4.94 -6.24
C VAL A 220 2.66 3.94 -7.38
N MET A 221 3.68 3.69 -8.22
CA MET A 221 3.62 2.67 -9.28
C MET A 221 3.37 1.27 -8.71
N ILE A 222 4.09 0.88 -7.64
CA ILE A 222 3.88 -0.42 -6.99
C ILE A 222 2.44 -0.51 -6.49
N ARG A 223 1.97 0.46 -5.70
CA ARG A 223 0.66 0.40 -5.07
C ARG A 223 -0.48 0.37 -6.09
N THR A 224 -0.39 1.17 -7.13
CA THR A 224 -1.46 1.31 -8.13
C THR A 224 -1.39 0.24 -9.22
N GLY A 225 -0.22 -0.36 -9.45
CA GLY A 225 0.00 -1.24 -10.60
C GLY A 225 0.17 -0.50 -11.93
N ARG A 226 0.18 0.84 -11.92
CA ARG A 226 0.28 1.69 -13.11
C ARG A 226 1.72 1.93 -13.54
N ARG A 227 1.90 2.28 -14.82
CA ARG A 227 3.13 2.87 -15.37
C ARG A 227 3.22 4.36 -15.05
N LEU A 228 4.36 5.01 -15.32
CA LEU A 228 4.54 6.43 -15.01
C LEU A 228 3.56 7.29 -15.80
N ASP A 229 3.40 6.99 -17.09
CA ASP A 229 2.49 7.69 -18.01
C ASP A 229 1.01 7.59 -17.63
N GLN A 230 0.64 6.57 -16.84
CA GLN A 230 -0.73 6.29 -16.39
C GLN A 230 -1.04 6.82 -14.98
N LEU A 231 -0.06 7.41 -14.30
CA LEU A 231 -0.28 7.96 -12.97
C LEU A 231 -1.18 9.19 -13.04
N GLU A 232 -1.97 9.38 -11.99
CA GLU A 232 -2.85 10.54 -11.80
C GLU A 232 -2.44 11.28 -10.52
N GLY A 233 -2.60 12.61 -10.51
CA GLY A 233 -2.19 13.44 -9.38
C GLY A 233 -2.84 13.04 -8.06
N GLU A 234 -4.06 12.48 -8.10
CA GLU A 234 -4.75 11.98 -6.91
C GLU A 234 -4.01 10.84 -6.19
N GLN A 235 -3.36 9.96 -6.95
CA GLN A 235 -2.67 8.80 -6.40
C GLN A 235 -1.40 9.23 -5.65
N LEU A 236 -0.68 10.23 -6.17
CA LEU A 236 0.47 10.83 -5.50
C LEU A 236 0.03 11.65 -4.27
N LEU A 237 -1.09 12.37 -4.34
CA LEU A 237 -1.65 13.09 -3.20
C LEU A 237 -2.08 12.16 -2.07
N HIS A 238 -2.72 11.04 -2.41
CA HIS A 238 -3.05 10.00 -1.43
C HIS A 238 -1.79 9.45 -0.77
N TYR A 239 -0.74 9.13 -1.54
CA TYR A 239 0.55 8.72 -0.98
C TYR A 239 1.16 9.79 -0.05
N ALA A 240 1.17 11.06 -0.46
CA ALA A 240 1.71 12.15 0.35
C ALA A 240 0.94 12.35 1.67
N ASP A 241 -0.37 12.09 1.68
CA ASP A 241 -1.17 12.05 2.89
C ASP A 241 -0.79 10.87 3.81
N VAL A 242 -0.59 9.67 3.24
CA VAL A 242 -0.12 8.51 4.01
C VAL A 242 1.25 8.78 4.64
N VAL A 243 2.18 9.39 3.90
CA VAL A 243 3.49 9.81 4.43
C VAL A 243 3.32 10.77 5.60
N LYS A 244 2.52 11.83 5.43
CA LYS A 244 2.25 12.84 6.47
C LYS A 244 1.67 12.20 7.73
N THR A 245 0.65 11.37 7.59
CA THR A 245 -0.05 10.73 8.72
C THR A 245 0.79 9.65 9.40
N SER A 246 1.78 9.09 8.70
CA SER A 246 2.80 8.22 9.32
C SER A 246 3.82 8.97 10.18
N GLY A 247 3.75 10.30 10.29
CA GLY A 247 4.71 11.12 11.03
C GLY A 247 6.05 11.33 10.31
N ARG A 248 6.15 10.92 9.04
CA ARG A 248 7.33 11.17 8.19
C ARG A 248 7.22 12.54 7.53
N HIS A 249 8.38 13.14 7.25
CA HIS A 249 8.44 14.37 6.44
C HIS A 249 8.13 14.06 4.98
N ARG A 250 7.26 14.88 4.40
CA ARG A 250 6.91 14.86 2.97
C ARG A 250 8.11 15.26 2.12
N ARG A 251 8.38 14.51 1.05
CA ARG A 251 9.48 14.75 0.10
C ARG A 251 9.03 14.63 -1.36
N GLU A 252 7.73 14.68 -1.60
CA GLU A 252 7.10 14.38 -2.89
C GLU A 252 7.06 15.58 -3.85
N HIS A 253 7.61 16.74 -3.45
CA HIS A 253 7.56 17.98 -4.22
C HIS A 253 8.19 17.84 -5.61
N LEU A 254 9.44 17.34 -5.68
CA LEU A 254 10.11 17.14 -6.95
C LEU A 254 9.38 16.08 -7.80
N ALA A 255 8.90 14.99 -7.20
CA ALA A 255 8.13 13.98 -7.93
C ALA A 255 6.90 14.58 -8.62
N TRP A 256 6.17 15.46 -7.93
CA TRP A 256 5.02 16.16 -8.52
C TRP A 256 5.42 17.02 -9.73
N GLU A 257 6.41 17.89 -9.56
CA GLU A 257 6.87 18.80 -10.62
C GLU A 257 7.38 18.03 -11.84
N LEU A 258 8.07 16.91 -11.62
CA LEU A 258 8.49 16.01 -12.70
C LEU A 258 7.32 15.39 -13.45
N MET A 259 6.25 14.98 -12.75
CA MET A 259 5.06 14.42 -13.41
C MET A 259 4.24 15.46 -14.17
N VAL A 260 4.27 16.73 -13.74
CA VAL A 260 3.71 17.85 -14.51
C VAL A 260 4.52 18.04 -15.79
N ALA A 261 5.85 18.15 -15.68
CA ALA A 261 6.75 18.36 -16.81
C ALA A 261 6.80 17.16 -17.78
N LEU A 262 6.66 15.94 -17.27
CA LEU A 262 6.62 14.72 -18.08
C LEU A 262 5.30 14.59 -18.88
N GLY A 263 4.21 15.20 -18.40
CA GLY A 263 2.91 15.23 -19.09
C GLY A 263 1.71 14.64 -18.35
N PRO A 264 1.81 13.53 -17.60
CA PRO A 264 0.62 12.92 -16.96
C PRO A 264 -0.14 13.86 -16.03
N PHE A 265 0.55 14.82 -15.40
CA PHE A 265 -0.07 15.84 -14.56
C PHE A 265 -0.15 17.22 -15.23
N ALA A 266 -0.06 17.33 -16.56
CA ALA A 266 -0.04 18.61 -17.26
C ALA A 266 -1.28 19.48 -17.01
N GLY A 267 -2.44 18.87 -16.72
CA GLY A 267 -3.67 19.57 -16.35
C GLY A 267 -3.81 19.90 -14.86
N GLU A 268 -2.84 19.51 -14.03
CA GLU A 268 -2.83 19.79 -12.59
C GLU A 268 -1.94 21.02 -12.27
N PRO A 269 -2.06 21.63 -11.08
CA PRO A 269 -1.23 22.78 -10.71
C PRO A 269 0.27 22.46 -10.73
N ALA A 270 1.09 23.45 -11.11
CA ALA A 270 2.53 23.26 -11.37
C ALA A 270 3.33 22.70 -10.18
N THR A 271 2.93 23.01 -8.94
CA THR A 271 3.62 22.53 -7.73
C THR A 271 2.68 21.75 -6.83
N LEU A 272 3.24 20.82 -6.05
CA LEU A 272 2.48 20.05 -5.06
C LEU A 272 1.81 20.95 -4.01
N ARG A 273 2.46 22.07 -3.65
CA ARG A 273 1.88 23.06 -2.74
C ARG A 273 0.67 23.74 -3.36
N ALA A 274 0.77 24.18 -4.62
CA ALA A 274 -0.36 24.75 -5.35
C ALA A 274 -1.48 23.72 -5.54
N ALA A 275 -1.16 22.45 -5.75
CA ALA A 275 -2.14 21.38 -5.83
C ALA A 275 -2.92 21.20 -4.52
N TRP A 276 -2.25 21.28 -3.37
CA TRP A 276 -2.94 21.28 -2.07
C TRP A 276 -3.83 22.51 -1.88
N SER A 277 -3.38 23.70 -2.30
CA SER A 277 -4.15 24.93 -2.16
C SER A 277 -5.35 25.00 -3.13
N ALA A 278 -5.15 24.68 -4.40
CA ALA A 278 -6.18 24.72 -5.44
C ALA A 278 -7.26 23.65 -5.22
N LYS A 279 -6.90 22.49 -4.63
CA LYS A 279 -7.85 21.42 -4.30
C LYS A 279 -8.73 21.74 -3.07
N GLY A 280 -8.46 22.82 -2.35
CA GLY A 280 -9.27 23.29 -1.22
C GLY A 280 -10.72 23.64 -1.57
N ASN A 281 -11.03 23.98 -2.83
CA ASN A 281 -12.41 24.27 -3.27
C ASN A 281 -13.03 23.19 -4.17
N THR A 282 -12.30 22.59 -5.12
CA THR A 282 -12.88 21.67 -6.12
C THR A 282 -12.83 20.19 -5.72
N ARG A 283 -12.11 19.82 -4.65
CA ARG A 283 -12.02 18.43 -4.14
C ARG A 283 -12.24 18.34 -2.63
N GLN A 284 -13.14 19.15 -2.09
CA GLN A 284 -13.56 19.00 -0.70
C GLN A 284 -14.24 17.63 -0.53
N HIS A 285 -13.62 16.76 0.27
CA HIS A 285 -14.17 15.46 0.58
C HIS A 285 -15.46 15.62 1.39
N SER A 286 -16.42 14.73 1.15
CA SER A 286 -17.57 14.60 2.04
C SER A 286 -17.08 14.20 3.45
N ALA A 287 -17.89 14.46 4.47
CA ALA A 287 -17.61 14.00 5.84
C ALA A 287 -17.37 12.47 5.86
N ALA A 288 -18.18 11.71 5.13
CA ALA A 288 -18.01 10.27 4.93
C ALA A 288 -16.61 9.95 4.39
N THR A 289 -16.20 10.60 3.30
CA THR A 289 -14.88 10.37 2.69
C THR A 289 -13.72 10.76 3.62
N LEU A 290 -13.88 11.80 4.44
CA LEU A 290 -12.88 12.19 5.44
C LEU A 290 -12.69 11.14 6.55
N VAL A 291 -13.73 10.38 6.88
CA VAL A 291 -13.67 9.29 7.87
C VAL A 291 -13.21 7.99 7.22
N ASP A 292 -13.81 7.62 6.09
CA ASP A 292 -13.62 6.32 5.42
C ASP A 292 -12.20 6.11 4.89
N ARG A 293 -11.48 7.20 4.57
CA ARG A 293 -10.10 7.16 4.06
C ARG A 293 -9.13 6.40 4.97
N TYR A 294 -9.45 6.24 6.26
CA TYR A 294 -8.61 5.53 7.23
C TYR A 294 -8.95 4.04 7.35
N GLY A 295 -9.84 3.50 6.50
CA GLY A 295 -10.23 2.09 6.53
C GLY A 295 -11.04 1.71 7.78
N ILE A 296 -11.76 2.66 8.36
CA ILE A 296 -12.63 2.41 9.52
C ILE A 296 -13.79 1.50 9.06
N PRO A 297 -14.00 0.33 9.71
CA PRO A 297 -15.10 -0.55 9.37
C PRO A 297 -16.47 0.13 9.54
N PRO A 298 -17.46 -0.19 8.70
CA PRO A 298 -18.85 0.23 8.91
C PRO A 298 -19.30 -0.11 10.34
N SER A 299 -19.70 0.90 11.09
CA SER A 299 -20.02 0.78 12.52
C SER A 299 -20.83 2.00 12.97
N GLY A 300 -21.60 1.86 14.05
CA GLY A 300 -22.37 2.98 14.61
C GLY A 300 -21.49 4.17 15.01
N VAL A 301 -20.25 3.92 15.47
CA VAL A 301 -19.30 4.99 15.77
C VAL A 301 -18.85 5.71 14.50
N ARG A 302 -18.59 4.97 13.41
CA ARG A 302 -18.25 5.58 12.12
C ARG A 302 -19.38 6.49 11.63
N ASP A 303 -20.63 6.06 11.75
CA ASP A 303 -21.79 6.86 11.33
C ASP A 303 -21.94 8.11 12.20
N VAL A 304 -21.79 8.00 13.52
CA VAL A 304 -21.77 9.16 14.43
C VAL A 304 -20.68 10.18 14.07
N LEU A 305 -19.47 9.72 13.72
CA LEU A 305 -18.40 10.62 13.29
C LEU A 305 -18.74 11.35 11.99
N VAL A 306 -19.36 10.65 11.04
CA VAL A 306 -19.78 11.22 9.75
C VAL A 306 -20.91 12.23 9.93
N ASP A 307 -21.91 11.90 10.73
CA ASP A 307 -23.05 12.77 11.02
C ASP A 307 -22.59 14.04 11.73
N TYR A 308 -21.74 13.90 12.76
CA TYR A 308 -21.17 15.04 13.48
C TYR A 308 -20.38 15.98 12.55
N LEU A 309 -19.50 15.43 11.72
CA LEU A 309 -18.73 16.23 10.76
C LEU A 309 -19.62 16.88 9.70
N SER A 310 -20.73 16.24 9.32
CA SER A 310 -21.68 16.78 8.35
C SER A 310 -22.47 17.96 8.92
N GLU A 311 -22.88 17.87 10.18
CA GLU A 311 -23.61 18.91 10.89
C GLU A 311 -22.78 20.20 11.04
N ILE A 312 -21.52 20.07 11.45
CA ILE A 312 -20.65 21.23 11.71
C ILE A 312 -19.99 21.82 10.45
N LYS A 313 -20.08 21.12 9.30
CA LYS A 313 -19.42 21.53 8.04
C LYS A 313 -19.83 22.93 7.60
N ALA A 314 -21.10 23.32 7.78
CA ALA A 314 -21.61 24.62 7.33
C ALA A 314 -21.03 25.81 8.14
N GLY A 315 -20.62 25.58 9.38
CA GLY A 315 -20.12 26.62 10.29
C GLY A 315 -18.59 26.68 10.42
N MET A 316 -17.84 25.91 9.61
CA MET A 316 -16.40 25.73 9.78
C MET A 316 -15.66 25.78 8.44
N ASP A 317 -14.48 26.40 8.41
CA ASP A 317 -13.62 26.30 7.22
C ASP A 317 -13.17 24.85 6.98
N TYR A 318 -12.98 24.48 5.72
CA TYR A 318 -12.67 23.11 5.36
C TYR A 318 -11.33 22.60 5.95
N GLY A 319 -10.35 23.49 6.15
CA GLY A 319 -9.07 23.12 6.75
C GLY A 319 -9.25 22.70 8.21
N SER A 320 -10.03 23.46 8.96
CA SER A 320 -10.43 23.11 10.33
C SER A 320 -11.25 21.82 10.38
N LEU A 321 -12.21 21.65 9.47
CA LEU A 321 -13.02 20.42 9.36
C LEU A 321 -12.14 19.19 9.10
N GLN A 322 -11.21 19.29 8.15
CA GLN A 322 -10.26 18.22 7.84
C GLN A 322 -9.37 17.90 9.04
N GLY A 323 -8.89 18.92 9.76
CA GLY A 323 -8.10 18.76 10.97
C GLY A 323 -8.87 18.11 12.12
N LEU A 324 -10.18 18.39 12.24
CA LEU A 324 -11.06 17.74 13.20
C LEU A 324 -11.35 16.28 12.82
N ALA A 325 -11.69 16.01 11.55
CA ALA A 325 -11.88 14.66 11.05
C ALA A 325 -10.64 13.79 11.26
N TYR A 326 -9.43 14.33 11.01
CA TYR A 326 -8.17 13.64 11.31
C TYR A 326 -8.04 13.28 12.81
N ARG A 327 -8.38 14.20 13.72
CA ARG A 327 -8.30 13.94 15.16
C ARG A 327 -9.30 12.88 15.61
N LEU A 328 -10.53 12.92 15.12
CA LEU A 328 -11.59 12.00 15.53
C LEU A 328 -11.45 10.62 14.88
N ALA A 329 -11.28 10.58 13.56
CA ALA A 329 -11.24 9.32 12.82
C ALA A 329 -9.86 8.64 12.97
N ARG A 330 -8.76 9.36 12.67
CA ARG A 330 -7.43 8.75 12.63
C ARG A 330 -6.72 8.67 13.97
N LEU A 331 -6.73 9.73 14.78
CA LEU A 331 -5.98 9.75 16.05
C LEU A 331 -6.77 9.13 17.21
N PHE A 332 -8.09 9.10 17.12
CA PHE A 332 -8.93 8.52 18.15
C PHE A 332 -9.47 7.16 17.72
N TRP A 333 -10.49 7.12 16.86
CA TRP A 333 -11.24 5.88 16.64
C TRP A 333 -10.42 4.77 15.97
N TRP A 334 -9.66 5.10 14.93
CA TRP A 334 -8.78 4.13 14.28
C TRP A 334 -7.74 3.58 15.27
N GLU A 335 -7.16 4.41 16.16
CA GLU A 335 -6.20 3.91 17.15
C GLU A 335 -6.84 3.02 18.21
N VAL A 336 -8.06 3.34 18.64
CA VAL A 336 -8.85 2.48 19.54
C VAL A 336 -9.06 1.10 18.92
N LEU A 337 -9.46 1.02 17.65
CA LEU A 337 -9.65 -0.25 16.94
C LEU A 337 -8.36 -1.06 16.79
N GLN A 338 -7.20 -0.39 16.84
CA GLN A 338 -5.90 -1.06 16.79
C GLN A 338 -5.50 -1.62 18.17
N ILE A 339 -6.09 -1.12 19.26
CA ILE A 339 -5.91 -1.64 20.63
C ILE A 339 -6.91 -2.74 20.91
N ASN A 340 -8.18 -2.49 20.57
CA ASN A 340 -9.29 -3.41 20.74
C ASN A 340 -10.09 -3.51 19.42
N PRO A 341 -9.75 -4.49 18.55
CA PRO A 341 -10.45 -4.70 17.29
C PRO A 341 -11.95 -4.98 17.44
N ASP A 342 -12.36 -5.53 18.58
CA ASP A 342 -13.76 -5.87 18.88
C ASP A 342 -14.54 -4.70 19.50
N GLN A 343 -13.94 -3.50 19.60
CA GLN A 343 -14.63 -2.31 20.14
C GLN A 343 -15.78 -1.90 19.21
N LYS A 344 -17.02 -1.90 19.73
CA LYS A 344 -18.24 -1.61 18.95
C LYS A 344 -18.80 -0.21 19.17
N ASP A 345 -18.52 0.41 20.31
CA ASP A 345 -19.08 1.71 20.69
C ASP A 345 -18.04 2.63 21.34
N LEU A 346 -18.47 3.84 21.73
CA LEU A 346 -17.61 4.84 22.39
C LEU A 346 -17.35 4.55 23.88
N ARG A 347 -17.92 3.47 24.45
CA ARG A 347 -17.70 3.11 25.86
C ARG A 347 -16.42 2.28 25.96
N LEU A 348 -15.31 2.99 26.12
CA LEU A 348 -13.99 2.37 26.22
C LEU A 348 -13.78 1.73 27.59
N ALA A 349 -13.30 0.49 27.61
CA ALA A 349 -12.78 -0.11 28.84
C ALA A 349 -11.59 0.71 29.37
N PRO A 350 -11.39 0.80 30.70
CA PRO A 350 -10.30 1.59 31.29
C PRO A 350 -8.93 1.26 30.71
N VAL A 351 -8.65 -0.02 30.44
CA VAL A 351 -7.39 -0.48 29.84
C VAL A 351 -7.17 0.05 28.41
N THR A 352 -8.22 0.05 27.59
CA THR A 352 -8.19 0.56 26.22
C THR A 352 -7.97 2.06 26.21
N ALA A 353 -8.69 2.80 27.06
CA ALA A 353 -8.53 4.25 27.20
C ALA A 353 -7.13 4.64 27.69
N ALA A 354 -6.60 3.93 28.69
CA ALA A 354 -5.26 4.17 29.22
C ALA A 354 -4.17 3.88 28.18
N THR A 355 -4.31 2.78 27.41
CA THR A 355 -3.36 2.41 26.36
C THR A 355 -3.40 3.43 25.22
N TRP A 356 -4.60 3.88 24.81
CA TRP A 356 -4.75 4.94 23.82
C TRP A 356 -4.11 6.26 24.29
N TRP A 357 -4.31 6.63 25.55
CA TRP A 357 -3.68 7.83 26.13
C TRP A 357 -2.16 7.75 26.12
N LEU A 358 -1.61 6.57 26.45
CA LEU A 358 -0.18 6.30 26.38
C LEU A 358 0.35 6.50 24.96
N TRP A 359 -0.38 6.03 23.93
CA TRP A 359 0.02 6.19 22.52
C TRP A 359 0.17 7.64 22.08
N ARG A 360 -0.59 8.55 22.70
CA ARG A 360 -0.57 9.98 22.39
C ARG A 360 0.48 10.77 23.17
N SER A 361 0.84 10.28 24.35
CA SER A 361 1.77 10.97 25.25
C SER A 361 3.22 10.75 24.79
N PRO A 362 4.09 11.78 24.73
CA PRO A 362 5.52 11.55 24.52
C PRO A 362 6.06 10.68 25.67
N PRO A 363 7.04 9.79 25.42
CA PRO A 363 7.70 9.09 26.52
C PRO A 363 8.28 10.15 27.46
N ALA A 364 8.01 10.02 28.76
CA ALA A 364 8.64 10.87 29.76
C ALA A 364 10.16 10.81 29.56
N PRO A 365 10.89 11.94 29.62
CA PRO A 365 12.33 11.90 29.63
C PRO A 365 12.76 10.99 30.79
N PHE A 366 13.63 10.02 30.48
CA PHE A 366 14.28 9.19 31.48
C PHE A 366 15.09 10.15 32.37
N VAL A 367 14.55 10.52 33.53
CA VAL A 367 15.35 11.18 34.57
C VAL A 367 16.12 10.06 35.23
N GLY A 368 17.35 9.83 34.75
CA GLY A 368 18.31 8.99 35.44
C GLY A 368 18.48 9.56 36.85
N GLN A 369 18.19 8.74 37.86
CA GLN A 369 18.63 9.02 39.22
C GLN A 369 20.15 8.86 39.21
N CYS A 370 20.85 9.96 39.48
CA CYS A 370 22.28 10.00 39.79
C CYS A 370 22.58 9.28 41.10
#